data_AF-A0A2S3QUI8-F1
#
_entry.id   AF-A0A2S3QUI8-F1
#
_cell.length_a   1.000
_cell.length_b   1.000
_cell.length_c   1.000
_cell.angle_alpha   90.00
_cell.angle_beta   90.00
_cell.angle_gamma   90.00
#
_symmetry.space_group_name_H-M   'P 1'
#
loop_
_entity.id
_entity.type
_entity.pdbx_description
1 polymer ?
#
loop_
_entity_poly.entity_id
_entity_poly.type
_entity_poly.pdbx_seq_one_letter_code
_entity_poly.pdbx_strand_id
1 'polypeptide(L)'
;MKTPILEEFKLKAIDKEEIKTALKTYRVGHQPLYLDASKLQRDRLIKLLGLLSNVLEEQNLSPKFPYPFYVITDVEDIWTRFPIFKSLEDLPKYYQFEAARPTNKEQKVLDFIDISASNIRNEDVQLCLDEFGRTIASQRIIKALAKEGAKLEKLISILEDENVR
;
A
#
# COMPACT_ATOMS: atom_id res chain seq x y z
N MET A 1 16.08 10.30 -3.04
CA MET A 1 15.93 8.82 -3.15
C MET A 1 16.80 8.24 -4.27
N LYS A 2 17.30 6.98 -4.17
CA LYS A 2 17.94 6.26 -5.30
C LYS A 2 16.84 5.71 -6.22
N THR A 3 17.09 5.67 -7.53
CA THR A 3 16.15 5.07 -8.50
C THR A 3 15.90 3.60 -8.14
N PRO A 4 14.65 3.15 -8.04
CA PRO A 4 14.32 1.76 -7.75
C PRO A 4 14.77 0.85 -8.90
N ILE A 5 15.60 -0.13 -8.58
CA ILE A 5 16.11 -1.13 -9.54
C ILE A 5 15.47 -2.47 -9.17
N LEU A 6 15.18 -3.27 -10.19
CA LEU A 6 14.68 -4.62 -10.01
C LEU A 6 15.76 -5.50 -9.34
N GLU A 7 15.48 -6.00 -8.14
CA GLU A 7 16.39 -6.89 -7.41
C GLU A 7 15.83 -8.31 -7.27
N GLU A 8 16.74 -9.29 -7.25
CA GLU A 8 16.42 -10.70 -7.05
C GLU A 8 16.20 -11.01 -5.56
N PHE A 9 15.01 -11.51 -5.24
CA PHE A 9 14.65 -11.96 -3.90
C PHE A 9 15.04 -13.42 -3.71
N LYS A 10 16.06 -13.68 -2.87
CA LYS A 10 16.56 -15.03 -2.58
C LYS A 10 16.11 -15.50 -1.21
N LEU A 11 15.56 -16.72 -1.15
CA LEU A 11 15.21 -17.42 0.08
C LEU A 11 16.11 -18.64 0.26
N LYS A 12 16.61 -18.85 1.48
CA LYS A 12 17.36 -20.07 1.83
C LYS A 12 16.45 -21.22 2.22
N ALA A 13 15.30 -20.92 2.82
CA ALA A 13 14.32 -21.89 3.26
C ALA A 13 12.88 -21.36 3.08
N ILE A 14 11.94 -22.27 2.87
CA ILE A 14 10.50 -21.96 2.83
C ILE A 14 9.97 -22.05 4.27
N ASP A 15 10.31 -21.03 5.06
CA ASP A 15 9.88 -20.88 6.44
C ASP A 15 9.42 -19.46 6.74
N LYS A 16 8.50 -19.30 7.70
CA LYS A 16 7.89 -18.01 8.04
C LYS A 16 8.92 -17.02 8.58
N GLU A 17 9.85 -17.46 9.43
CA GLU A 17 10.86 -16.58 10.04
C GLU A 17 11.91 -16.14 9.02
N GLU A 18 12.32 -17.05 8.14
CA GLU A 18 13.23 -16.73 7.04
C GLU A 18 12.59 -15.71 6.07
N ILE A 19 11.31 -15.90 5.71
CA ILE A 19 10.59 -14.94 4.86
C ILE A 19 10.51 -13.58 5.54
N LYS A 20 10.15 -13.51 6.83
CA LYS A 20 10.11 -12.23 7.58
C LYS A 20 11.46 -11.53 7.59
N THR A 21 12.53 -12.28 7.77
CA THR A 21 13.90 -11.74 7.78
C THR A 21 14.28 -11.23 6.40
N ALA A 22 14.07 -12.04 5.36
CA ALA A 22 14.33 -11.67 3.98
C ALA A 22 13.52 -10.43 3.56
N LEU A 23 12.25 -10.34 3.95
CA LEU A 23 11.42 -9.19 3.60
C LEU A 23 12.01 -7.86 4.10
N LYS A 24 12.58 -7.87 5.31
CA LYS A 24 13.27 -6.71 5.89
C LYS A 24 14.59 -6.42 5.17
N THR A 25 15.36 -7.46 4.85
CA THR A 25 16.65 -7.31 4.15
C THR A 25 16.47 -6.70 2.77
N TYR A 26 15.52 -7.19 1.98
CA TYR A 26 15.25 -6.72 0.61
C TYR A 26 14.30 -5.51 0.56
N ARG A 27 13.91 -4.95 1.71
CA ARG A 27 13.06 -3.74 1.83
C ARG A 27 11.81 -3.81 0.95
N VAL A 28 11.06 -4.91 1.06
CA VAL A 28 9.87 -5.14 0.22
C VAL A 28 8.86 -4.01 0.39
N GLY A 29 8.30 -3.55 -0.73
CA GLY A 29 7.41 -2.38 -0.77
C GLY A 29 8.12 -1.05 -1.04
N HIS A 30 9.46 -1.01 -0.96
CA HIS A 30 10.26 0.19 -1.31
C HIS A 30 11.00 0.07 -2.65
N GLN A 31 11.08 -1.14 -3.20
CA GLN A 31 11.69 -1.41 -4.49
C GLN A 31 11.04 -2.62 -5.17
N PRO A 32 11.07 -2.70 -6.50
CA PRO A 32 10.54 -3.83 -7.25
C PRO A 32 11.44 -5.05 -7.06
N LEU A 33 10.81 -6.19 -6.82
CA LEU A 33 11.52 -7.44 -6.54
C LEU A 33 11.01 -8.53 -7.45
N TYR A 34 11.86 -9.51 -7.75
CA TYR A 34 11.41 -10.75 -8.37
C TYR A 34 11.95 -11.97 -7.63
N LEU A 35 11.14 -13.03 -7.57
CA LEU A 35 11.54 -14.34 -7.08
C LEU A 35 11.56 -15.32 -8.25
N ASP A 36 12.72 -15.93 -8.51
CA ASP A 36 12.80 -17.05 -9.42
C ASP A 36 12.36 -18.35 -8.72
N ALA A 37 11.19 -18.84 -9.12
CA ALA A 37 10.58 -20.07 -8.64
C ALA A 37 10.38 -21.09 -9.79
N SER A 38 11.06 -20.92 -10.93
CA SER A 38 11.03 -21.83 -12.08
C SER A 38 11.35 -23.27 -11.71
N LYS A 39 12.27 -23.47 -10.75
CA LYS A 39 12.72 -24.80 -10.30
C LYS A 39 11.82 -25.45 -9.25
N LEU A 40 10.77 -24.78 -8.78
CA LEU A 40 9.88 -25.33 -7.75
C LEU A 40 8.74 -26.13 -8.37
N GLN A 41 8.49 -27.32 -7.81
CA GLN A 41 7.29 -28.08 -8.12
C GLN A 41 6.03 -27.36 -7.63
N ARG A 42 4.90 -27.59 -8.31
CA ARG A 42 3.60 -26.94 -8.05
C ARG A 42 3.21 -26.88 -6.57
N ASP A 43 3.29 -28.01 -5.86
CA ASP A 43 2.88 -28.06 -4.44
C ASP A 43 3.76 -27.18 -3.54
N ARG A 44 5.08 -27.18 -3.78
CA ARG A 44 6.02 -26.35 -3.04
C ARG A 44 5.85 -24.87 -3.36
N LEU A 45 5.56 -24.57 -4.62
CA LEU A 45 5.29 -23.21 -5.08
C LEU A 45 4.02 -22.65 -4.45
N ILE A 46 2.92 -23.40 -4.45
CA ILE A 46 1.66 -22.99 -3.79
C ILE A 46 1.91 -22.75 -2.30
N LYS A 47 2.65 -23.63 -1.63
CA LYS A 47 3.02 -23.46 -0.22
C LYS A 47 3.83 -22.18 0.01
N LEU A 48 4.83 -21.92 -0.84
CA LEU A 48 5.66 -20.71 -0.77
C LEU A 48 4.84 -19.44 -0.99
N LEU A 49 4.00 -19.40 -2.03
CA LEU A 49 3.14 -18.25 -2.34
C LEU A 49 2.11 -17.99 -1.24
N GLY A 50 1.55 -19.06 -0.65
CA GLY A 50 0.65 -18.94 0.50
C GLY A 50 1.35 -18.34 1.72
N LEU A 51 2.54 -18.83 2.06
CA LEU A 51 3.34 -18.28 3.16
C LEU A 51 3.74 -16.82 2.91
N LEU A 52 4.22 -16.51 1.70
CA LEU A 52 4.55 -15.14 1.30
C LEU A 52 3.34 -14.21 1.40
N SER A 53 2.18 -14.65 0.90
CA SER A 53 0.94 -13.86 0.99
C SER A 53 0.57 -13.56 2.44
N ASN A 54 0.61 -14.57 3.31
CA ASN A 54 0.29 -14.41 4.73
C ASN A 54 1.27 -13.46 5.43
N VAL A 55 2.58 -13.57 5.14
CA VAL A 55 3.57 -12.69 5.78
C VAL A 55 3.45 -11.25 5.26
N LEU A 56 3.20 -11.05 3.96
CA LEU A 56 2.98 -9.70 3.43
C LEU A 56 1.74 -9.06 4.05
N GLU A 57 0.65 -9.81 4.19
CA GLU A 57 -0.59 -9.33 4.83
C GLU A 57 -0.35 -8.99 6.32
N GLU A 58 0.40 -9.81 7.06
CA GLU A 58 0.83 -9.51 8.44
C GLU A 58 1.67 -8.23 8.56
N GLN A 59 2.45 -7.88 7.53
CA GLN A 59 3.25 -6.66 7.48
C GLN A 59 2.51 -5.49 6.81
N ASN A 60 1.25 -5.68 6.45
CA ASN A 60 0.42 -4.72 5.73
C ASN A 60 1.01 -4.26 4.38
N LEU A 61 1.66 -5.19 3.67
CA LEU A 61 2.30 -4.98 2.38
C LEU A 61 1.46 -5.60 1.27
N SER A 62 1.43 -4.93 0.11
CA SER A 62 0.76 -5.43 -1.08
C SER A 62 1.80 -6.02 -2.04
N PRO A 63 1.52 -7.16 -2.69
CA PRO A 63 2.42 -7.74 -3.68
C PRO A 63 2.48 -6.92 -4.99
N LYS A 64 1.59 -5.93 -5.17
CA LYS A 64 1.54 -5.10 -6.39
C LYS A 64 1.91 -3.64 -6.15
N PHE A 65 1.85 -3.17 -4.91
CA PHE A 65 1.98 -1.75 -4.55
C PHE A 65 2.74 -1.58 -3.23
N PRO A 66 3.58 -0.54 -3.05
CA PRO A 66 3.96 0.53 -4.00
C PRO A 66 4.82 0.06 -5.16
N TYR A 67 5.60 -0.99 -4.92
CA TYR A 67 6.40 -1.66 -5.94
C TYR A 67 6.00 -3.12 -6.03
N PRO A 68 5.94 -3.69 -7.24
CA PRO A 68 5.50 -5.05 -7.45
C PRO A 68 6.56 -6.07 -7.00
N PHE A 69 6.07 -7.18 -6.46
CA PHE A 69 6.83 -8.39 -6.18
C PHE A 69 6.48 -9.42 -7.23
N TYR A 70 7.33 -9.59 -8.22
CA TYR A 70 7.16 -10.52 -9.33
C TYR A 70 7.54 -11.95 -8.96
N VAL A 71 6.89 -12.92 -9.58
CA VAL A 71 7.22 -14.34 -9.44
C VAL A 71 7.48 -14.92 -10.83
N ILE A 72 8.65 -15.52 -11.03
CA ILE A 72 8.98 -16.24 -12.26
C ILE A 72 8.71 -17.72 -12.02
N THR A 73 7.86 -18.34 -12.83
CA THR A 73 7.60 -19.79 -12.76
C THR A 73 7.04 -20.33 -14.07
N ASP A 74 7.37 -21.59 -14.37
CA ASP A 74 6.82 -22.33 -15.52
C ASP A 74 5.48 -23.00 -15.19
N VAL A 75 5.05 -22.97 -13.93
CA VAL A 75 3.80 -23.61 -13.50
C VAL A 75 2.61 -22.74 -13.87
N GLU A 76 1.77 -23.25 -14.77
CA GLU A 76 0.53 -22.62 -15.18
C GLU A 76 -0.62 -22.87 -14.17
N ASP A 77 -1.68 -22.05 -14.25
CA ASP A 77 -2.90 -22.15 -13.42
C ASP A 77 -2.68 -22.11 -11.90
N ILE A 78 -1.98 -21.07 -11.43
CA ILE A 78 -1.84 -20.78 -10.00
C ILE A 78 -2.70 -19.59 -9.63
N TRP A 79 -3.63 -19.80 -8.69
CA TRP A 79 -4.38 -18.70 -8.09
C TRP A 79 -3.50 -17.96 -7.09
N THR A 80 -3.10 -16.73 -7.42
CA THR A 80 -2.19 -15.95 -6.58
C THR A 80 -2.44 -14.44 -6.69
N ARG A 81 -2.06 -13.69 -5.64
CA ARG A 81 -2.10 -12.22 -5.64
C ARG A 81 -0.87 -11.61 -6.33
N PHE A 82 0.18 -12.39 -6.54
CA PHE A 82 1.44 -11.96 -7.15
C PHE A 82 1.34 -11.91 -8.69
N PRO A 83 1.98 -10.94 -9.37
CA PRO A 83 2.14 -11.00 -10.82
C PRO A 83 3.14 -12.10 -11.21
N ILE A 84 2.70 -13.03 -12.06
CA ILE A 84 3.49 -14.17 -12.53
C ILE A 84 4.01 -13.93 -13.94
N PHE A 85 5.27 -14.33 -14.19
CA PHE A 85 5.93 -14.33 -15.48
C PHE A 85 6.62 -15.67 -15.74
N LYS A 86 6.85 -16.04 -17.00
CA LYS A 86 7.53 -17.30 -17.37
C LYS A 86 9.05 -17.16 -17.32
N SER A 87 9.54 -16.01 -17.76
CA SER A 87 10.97 -15.73 -17.81
C SER A 87 11.31 -14.34 -17.27
N LEU A 88 12.61 -14.10 -17.02
CA LEU A 88 13.11 -12.80 -16.62
C LEU A 88 13.00 -11.75 -17.75
N GLU A 89 12.97 -12.20 -19.00
CA GLU A 89 12.86 -11.35 -20.19
C GLU A 89 11.45 -10.78 -20.34
N ASP A 90 10.44 -11.49 -19.83
CA ASP A 90 9.04 -11.06 -19.81
C ASP A 90 8.79 -10.02 -18.71
N LEU A 91 9.73 -9.86 -17.77
CA LEU A 91 9.58 -8.86 -16.73
C LEU A 91 9.62 -7.45 -17.30
N PRO A 92 8.91 -6.51 -16.66
CA PRO A 92 8.84 -5.18 -17.23
C PRO A 92 10.17 -4.43 -17.18
N LYS A 93 10.59 -3.92 -18.35
CA LYS A 93 11.92 -3.35 -18.58
C LYS A 93 12.16 -2.03 -17.84
N TYR A 94 11.13 -1.34 -17.38
CA TYR A 94 11.25 -0.03 -16.74
C TYR A 94 12.09 -0.03 -15.46
N TYR A 95 12.25 -1.18 -14.79
CA TYR A 95 13.10 -1.34 -13.60
C TYR A 95 14.45 -2.04 -13.88
N GLN A 96 14.73 -2.43 -15.13
CA GLN A 96 15.89 -3.26 -15.50
C GLN A 96 17.13 -2.45 -15.95
N PHE A 97 17.05 -1.12 -15.94
CA PHE A 97 18.16 -0.27 -16.38
C PHE A 97 19.12 0.06 -15.23
N GLU A 98 20.43 0.03 -15.48
CA GLU A 98 21.41 0.66 -14.60
C GLU A 98 21.02 2.14 -14.46
N ALA A 99 20.76 2.57 -13.23
CA ALA A 99 20.27 3.91 -12.95
C ALA A 99 21.28 4.97 -13.43
N ALA A 100 21.00 5.60 -14.57
CA ALA A 100 21.60 6.87 -14.91
C ALA A 100 21.30 7.85 -13.76
N ARG A 101 22.27 8.72 -13.41
CA ARG A 101 22.05 9.70 -12.35
C ARG A 101 20.82 10.55 -12.72
N PRO A 102 19.76 10.56 -11.89
CA PRO A 102 18.57 11.34 -12.20
C PRO A 102 18.93 12.82 -12.28
N THR A 103 18.32 13.50 -13.24
CA THR A 103 18.39 14.96 -13.35
C THR A 103 17.68 15.62 -12.17
N ASN A 104 17.97 16.90 -11.89
CA ASN A 104 17.32 17.64 -10.79
C ASN A 104 15.78 17.66 -10.87
N LYS A 105 15.19 17.56 -12.08
CA LYS A 105 13.74 17.47 -12.25
C LYS A 105 13.22 16.08 -11.86
N GLU A 106 13.90 15.02 -12.31
CA GLU A 106 13.54 13.63 -11.96
C GLU A 106 13.74 13.34 -10.48
N GLN A 107 14.76 13.93 -9.85
CA GLN A 107 14.98 13.79 -8.41
C GLN A 107 13.79 14.35 -7.60
N LYS A 108 13.24 15.49 -8.00
CA LYS A 108 12.04 16.06 -7.35
C LYS A 108 10.81 15.17 -7.53
N VAL A 109 10.67 14.53 -8.70
CA VAL A 109 9.58 13.56 -8.95
C VAL A 109 9.75 12.32 -8.08
N LEU A 110 10.98 11.79 -7.97
CA LEU A 110 11.30 10.66 -7.10
C LEU A 110 10.99 10.97 -5.63
N ASP A 111 11.40 12.13 -5.15
CA ASP A 111 11.15 12.53 -3.76
C ASP A 111 9.65 12.72 -3.50
N PHE A 112 8.88 13.21 -4.49
CA PHE A 112 7.41 13.26 -4.42
C PHE A 112 6.78 11.86 -4.37
N ILE A 113 7.27 10.92 -5.18
CA ILE A 113 6.80 9.52 -5.19
C ILE A 113 7.10 8.86 -3.85
N ASP A 114 8.29 9.08 -3.28
CA ASP A 114 8.68 8.52 -1.98
C ASP A 114 7.75 8.99 -0.86
N ILE A 115 7.50 10.30 -0.79
CA ILE A 115 6.54 10.89 0.15
C ILE A 115 5.15 10.30 -0.08
N SER A 116 4.69 10.23 -1.33
CA SER A 116 3.38 9.68 -1.67
C SER A 116 3.26 8.20 -1.29
N ALA A 117 4.27 7.39 -1.58
CA ALA A 117 4.33 5.97 -1.22
C ALA A 117 4.34 5.77 0.30
N SER A 118 5.05 6.62 1.05
CA SER A 118 5.08 6.56 2.52
C SER A 118 3.72 6.88 3.17
N ASN A 119 2.89 7.67 2.49
CA ASN A 119 1.54 8.01 2.91
C ASN A 119 0.50 6.96 2.50
N ILE A 120 0.79 6.14 1.49
CA ILE A 120 -0.14 5.09 1.05
C ILE A 120 0.06 3.86 1.94
N ARG A 121 -0.90 3.66 2.84
CA ARG A 121 -1.02 2.44 3.64
C ARG A 121 -2.03 1.52 2.96
N ASN A 122 -1.79 0.22 3.00
CA ASN A 122 -2.85 -0.75 2.70
C ASN A 122 -3.84 -0.71 3.87
N GLU A 123 -4.79 0.20 3.84
CA GLU A 123 -5.82 0.25 4.88
C GLU A 123 -6.90 -0.80 4.61
N ASP A 124 -7.42 -1.39 5.68
CA ASP A 124 -8.60 -2.23 5.59
C ASP A 124 -9.80 -1.34 5.27
N VAL A 125 -10.34 -1.51 4.06
CA VAL A 125 -11.48 -0.75 3.55
C VAL A 125 -12.69 -0.85 4.50
N GLN A 126 -12.89 -1.99 5.15
CA GLN A 126 -14.01 -2.17 6.09
C GLN A 126 -13.82 -1.33 7.35
N LEU A 127 -12.60 -1.31 7.87
CA LEU A 127 -12.26 -0.54 9.07
C LEU A 127 -12.37 0.96 8.81
N CYS A 128 -11.94 1.41 7.62
CA CYS A 128 -12.10 2.79 7.16
C CYS A 128 -13.59 3.17 7.01
N LEU A 129 -14.42 2.29 6.44
CA LEU A 129 -15.86 2.52 6.30
C LEU A 129 -16.57 2.60 7.66
N ASP A 130 -16.18 1.75 8.62
CA ASP A 130 -16.70 1.77 9.98
C ASP A 130 -16.34 3.07 10.71
N GLU A 131 -15.09 3.53 10.60
CA GLU A 131 -14.66 4.82 11.13
C GLU A 131 -15.43 5.98 10.49
N PHE A 132 -15.64 5.95 9.17
CA PHE A 132 -16.38 6.95 8.42
C PHE A 132 -17.85 7.00 8.86
N GLY A 133 -18.48 5.84 9.07
CA GLY A 133 -19.84 5.73 9.58
C GLY A 133 -20.00 6.38 10.97
N ARG A 134 -19.04 6.14 11.88
CA ARG A 134 -19.03 6.72 13.23
C ARG A 134 -18.87 8.25 13.20
N THR A 135 -18.02 8.77 12.31
CA THR A 135 -17.78 10.22 12.20
C THR A 135 -18.94 10.97 11.56
N ILE A 136 -19.55 10.45 10.48
CA ILE A 136 -20.67 11.12 9.79
C ILE A 136 -21.87 11.31 10.72
N ALA A 137 -22.22 10.28 11.50
CA ALA A 137 -23.37 10.35 12.42
C ALA A 137 -23.19 11.51 13.42
N SER A 138 -21.98 11.63 13.97
CA SER A 138 -21.61 12.67 14.93
C SER A 138 -21.63 14.06 14.30
N GLN A 139 -21.07 14.21 13.09
CA GLN A 139 -21.05 15.49 12.36
C GLN A 139 -22.45 15.97 11.98
N ARG A 140 -23.37 15.06 11.63
CA ARG A 140 -24.76 15.41 11.31
C ARG A 140 -25.48 16.02 12.52
N ILE A 141 -25.27 15.44 13.69
CA ILE A 141 -25.85 15.94 14.96
C ILE A 141 -25.24 17.31 15.29
N ILE A 142 -23.92 17.45 15.24
CA ILE A 142 -23.23 18.72 15.48
C ILE A 142 -23.74 19.82 14.55
N LYS A 143 -23.92 19.51 13.26
CA LYS A 143 -24.45 20.48 12.28
C LYS A 143 -25.88 20.91 12.59
N ALA A 144 -26.73 19.99 13.06
CA ALA A 144 -28.11 20.32 13.45
C ALA A 144 -28.13 21.24 14.68
N LEU A 145 -27.37 20.88 15.71
CA LEU A 145 -27.26 21.67 16.94
C LEU A 145 -26.63 23.05 16.69
N ALA A 146 -25.60 23.15 15.85
CA ALA A 146 -25.00 24.43 15.48
C ALA A 146 -25.99 25.35 14.75
N LYS A 147 -26.84 24.78 13.87
CA LYS A 147 -27.87 25.54 13.16
C LYS A 147 -28.99 26.00 14.11
N GLU A 148 -29.33 25.19 15.10
CA GLU A 148 -30.29 25.55 16.14
C GLU A 148 -29.73 26.64 17.06
N GLY A 149 -28.50 26.48 17.54
CA GLY A 149 -27.78 27.48 18.34
C GLY A 149 -27.73 28.84 17.64
N ALA A 150 -27.33 28.88 16.37
CA ALA A 150 -27.29 30.12 15.58
C ALA A 150 -28.67 30.80 15.43
N LYS A 151 -29.78 30.01 15.41
CA LYS A 151 -31.13 30.57 15.41
C LYS A 151 -31.51 31.16 16.77
N LEU A 152 -31.14 30.47 17.85
CA LEU A 152 -31.42 30.92 19.21
C LEU A 152 -30.65 32.20 19.53
N GLU A 153 -29.37 32.28 19.17
CA GLU A 153 -28.57 33.51 19.30
C GLU A 153 -29.22 34.69 18.58
N LYS A 154 -29.74 34.45 17.37
CA LYS A 154 -30.45 35.49 16.60
C LYS A 154 -31.77 35.91 17.25
N LEU A 155 -32.47 35.00 17.91
CA LEU A 155 -33.70 35.34 18.65
C LEU A 155 -33.37 36.13 19.92
N ILE A 156 -32.30 35.75 20.63
CA ILE A 156 -31.83 36.48 21.81
C ILE A 156 -31.45 37.91 21.43
N SER A 157 -30.70 38.11 20.34
CA SER A 157 -30.32 39.47 19.91
C SER A 157 -31.53 40.34 19.58
N ILE A 158 -32.58 39.77 18.96
CA ILE A 158 -33.82 40.49 18.66
C ILE A 158 -34.55 40.88 19.95
N LEU A 159 -34.64 39.97 20.92
CA LEU A 159 -35.30 40.22 22.21
C LEU A 159 -34.54 41.24 23.08
N GLU A 160 -33.21 41.25 23.01
CA GLU A 160 -32.37 42.26 23.66
C GLU A 160 -32.56 43.64 23.02
N ASP A 161 -32.62 43.71 21.70
CA ASP A 161 -32.88 44.97 20.98
C ASP A 161 -34.30 45.53 21.24
N GLU A 162 -35.31 44.66 21.44
CA GLU A 162 -36.68 45.06 21.77
C GLU A 162 -36.84 45.54 23.23
N ASN A 163 -36.08 44.97 24.17
CA ASN A 163 -36.12 45.36 25.59
C ASN A 163 -35.38 46.69 25.91
N VAL A 164 -34.61 47.23 24.96
CA VAL A 164 -33.87 48.50 25.10
C VAL A 164 -34.68 49.70 24.57
N ARG A 165 -35.86 49.48 23.98
CA ARG A 165 -36.81 50.53 23.56
C ARG A 165 -37.93 50.74 24.59
#